data_AF-A0A9X6RM91-F1
#
_entry.id   AF-A0A9X6RM91-F1
#
_cell.length_a   1.000
_cell.length_b   1.000
_cell.length_c   1.000
_cell.angle_alpha   90.00
_cell.angle_beta   90.00
_cell.angle_gamma   90.00
#
_symmetry.space_group_name_H-M   'P 1'
#
loop_
_entity.id
_entity.type
_entity.pdbx_description
1 polymer ?
#
loop_
_entity_poly.entity_id
_entity_poly.type
_entity_poly.pdbx_seq_one_letter_code
_entity_poly.pdbx_strand_id
1 'polypeptide(L)'
;MGKKEPYIVMNCTRTMKRLANASSFTTLLTNACSVLELRVDPVTVRVFMDHAGAEVTRQSWTFSRFRRFAMFVILRPGEEWLPTPPMHLNAQLQRGVDRSHLESIEEDDEWFVGLADKFTLKNQFLSWNSTSRIRGYLRNLRQAINKQVRDPFIRKRVFGPLLHKFKVKLRENGYHGCYFDRLSLRAICNEEGVFPCEGKYYLAMCDEDHPVKPAANRHSRKLFEKFEYDHQVPQCVLQDAFIQASQNVPRGMVLNWEYFYSMFFTRANVRLVNGIFCHEKGARPTIKLDEKSFFTDRKLEVFPESQPSPSMVLELSEEIIRVARAALPSLAEEKGQKERESLLKFNAETIYEAEINAPKLYFFGFR
;
A
#
# COMPACT_ATOMS: atom_id res chain seq x y z
N MET A 1 30.12 -37.45 -3.54
CA MET A 1 29.21 -37.09 -2.43
C MET A 1 28.47 -35.82 -2.81
N GLY A 2 27.13 -35.82 -2.79
CA GLY A 2 26.33 -34.65 -3.19
C GLY A 2 26.54 -33.45 -2.26
N LYS A 3 26.45 -32.24 -2.81
CA LYS A 3 26.52 -30.99 -2.06
C LYS A 3 25.45 -30.98 -0.97
N LYS A 4 25.85 -30.74 0.28
CA LYS A 4 24.91 -30.61 1.41
C LYS A 4 24.25 -29.24 1.33
N GLU A 5 22.93 -29.22 1.26
CA GLU A 5 22.15 -27.98 1.29
C GLU A 5 21.45 -27.83 2.66
N PRO A 6 21.34 -26.60 3.18
CA PRO A 6 20.70 -26.35 4.46
C PRO A 6 19.18 -26.28 4.31
N TYR A 7 18.46 -27.01 5.15
CA TYR A 7 16.99 -26.98 5.24
C TYR A 7 16.54 -26.68 6.66
N ILE A 8 15.34 -26.11 6.77
CA ILE A 8 14.69 -25.86 8.04
C ILE A 8 13.69 -26.98 8.28
N VAL A 9 13.80 -27.66 9.42
CA VAL A 9 12.89 -28.73 9.81
C VAL A 9 12.18 -28.38 11.11
N MET A 10 10.92 -28.79 11.23
CA MET A 10 10.06 -28.50 12.36
C MET A 10 9.26 -29.72 12.79
N ASN A 11 8.86 -29.79 14.05
CA ASN A 11 7.88 -30.78 14.52
C ASN A 11 6.45 -30.42 14.06
N CYS A 12 5.50 -31.36 14.21
CA CYS A 12 4.10 -31.21 13.80
C CYS A 12 3.41 -29.93 14.34
N THR A 13 3.73 -29.51 15.56
CA THR A 13 3.19 -28.30 16.20
C THR A 13 4.00 -27.03 15.90
N ARG A 14 5.09 -27.13 15.14
CA ARG A 14 6.00 -26.02 14.77
C ARG A 14 6.63 -25.29 15.97
N THR A 15 6.57 -25.86 17.17
CA THR A 15 7.18 -25.30 18.39
C THR A 15 8.69 -25.50 18.43
N MET A 16 9.19 -26.49 17.69
CA MET A 16 10.61 -26.79 17.59
C MET A 16 11.07 -26.59 16.14
N LYS A 17 12.02 -25.68 15.93
CA LYS A 17 12.59 -25.35 14.63
C LYS A 17 14.11 -25.50 14.65
N ARG A 18 14.65 -26.24 13.70
CA ARG A 18 16.07 -26.62 13.65
C ARG A 18 16.59 -26.63 12.22
N LEU A 19 17.89 -26.48 12.07
CA LEU A 19 18.57 -26.59 10.78
C LEU A 19 19.02 -28.03 10.55
N ALA A 20 18.65 -28.62 9.42
CA ALA A 20 19.11 -29.94 8.98
C ALA A 20 19.83 -29.80 7.63
N ASN A 21 21.11 -30.15 7.59
CA ASN A 21 21.88 -30.18 6.35
C ASN A 21 21.68 -31.52 5.66
N ALA A 22 21.24 -31.55 4.41
CA ALA A 22 20.98 -32.80 3.70
C ALA A 22 21.55 -32.79 2.28
N SER A 23 22.05 -33.95 1.83
CA SER A 23 22.52 -34.20 0.47
C SER A 23 21.68 -35.26 -0.27
N SER A 24 20.68 -35.83 0.41
CA SER A 24 19.61 -36.68 -0.13
C SER A 24 18.37 -36.63 0.76
N PHE A 25 17.22 -37.09 0.25
CA PHE A 25 16.00 -37.25 1.06
C PHE A 25 16.25 -38.11 2.30
N THR A 26 16.96 -39.23 2.16
CA THR A 26 17.30 -40.11 3.29
C THR A 26 18.12 -39.37 4.35
N THR A 27 19.12 -38.58 3.94
CA THR A 27 19.89 -37.78 4.91
C THR A 27 19.07 -36.66 5.54
N LEU A 28 18.06 -36.13 4.85
CA LEU A 28 17.11 -35.19 5.45
C LEU A 28 16.34 -35.86 6.57
N LEU A 29 15.74 -37.03 6.33
CA LEU A 29 14.97 -37.76 7.36
C LEU A 29 15.81 -38.07 8.59
N THR A 30 17.02 -38.62 8.39
CA THR A 30 17.93 -38.95 9.48
C THR A 30 18.33 -37.72 10.28
N ASN A 31 18.75 -36.66 9.59
CA ASN A 31 19.21 -35.45 10.28
C ASN A 31 18.05 -34.71 10.94
N ALA A 32 16.86 -34.72 10.33
CA ALA A 32 15.67 -34.11 10.89
C ALA A 32 15.24 -34.77 12.19
N CYS A 33 15.20 -36.12 12.24
CA CYS A 33 14.89 -36.84 13.47
C CYS A 33 15.93 -36.57 14.56
N SER A 34 17.21 -36.50 14.18
CA SER A 34 18.30 -36.20 15.12
C SER A 34 18.17 -34.78 15.70
N VAL A 35 18.02 -33.75 14.87
CA VAL A 35 18.00 -32.35 15.36
C VAL A 35 16.70 -31.97 16.06
N LEU A 36 15.59 -32.64 15.74
CA LEU A 36 14.29 -32.46 16.40
C LEU A 36 14.10 -33.43 17.59
N GLU A 37 15.13 -34.22 17.93
CA GLU A 37 15.11 -35.16 19.05
C GLU A 37 13.93 -36.16 18.99
N LEU A 38 13.54 -36.57 17.78
CA LEU A 38 12.42 -37.49 17.57
C LEU A 38 12.90 -38.93 17.80
N ARG A 39 12.31 -39.60 18.80
CA ARG A 39 12.58 -41.03 19.11
C ARG A 39 11.76 -41.96 18.22
N VAL A 40 11.98 -41.89 16.91
CA VAL A 40 11.29 -42.70 15.89
C VAL A 40 12.28 -43.10 14.79
N ASP A 41 11.96 -44.17 14.04
CA ASP A 41 12.73 -44.55 12.87
C ASP A 41 12.56 -43.48 11.76
N PRO A 42 13.65 -42.88 11.22
CA PRO A 42 13.59 -41.90 10.16
C PRO A 42 12.81 -42.33 8.91
N VAL A 43 12.68 -43.63 8.63
CA VAL A 43 11.91 -44.12 7.47
C VAL A 43 10.40 -44.04 7.72
N THR A 44 9.98 -43.98 8.98
CA THR A 44 8.57 -43.96 9.39
C THR A 44 7.98 -42.55 9.50
N VAL A 45 8.82 -41.52 9.49
CA VAL A 45 8.35 -40.13 9.52
C VAL A 45 7.92 -39.65 8.13
N ARG A 46 6.94 -38.76 8.12
CA ARG A 46 6.47 -38.10 6.90
C ARG A 46 6.96 -36.67 6.86
N VAL A 47 7.23 -36.16 5.67
CA VAL A 47 7.78 -34.81 5.44
C VAL A 47 6.78 -34.01 4.64
N PHE A 48 6.44 -32.83 5.10
CA PHE A 48 5.50 -31.94 4.42
C PHE A 48 6.15 -30.58 4.18
N MET A 49 5.85 -29.96 3.05
CA MET A 49 6.18 -28.56 2.84
C MET A 49 5.34 -27.67 3.74
N ASP A 50 5.99 -26.80 4.52
CA ASP A 50 5.30 -25.97 5.50
C ASP A 50 4.27 -25.02 4.87
N HIS A 51 4.60 -24.34 3.77
CA HIS A 51 3.72 -23.36 3.13
C HIS A 51 2.60 -23.99 2.29
N ALA A 52 2.83 -25.18 1.71
CA ALA A 52 1.92 -25.76 0.71
C ALA A 52 1.12 -26.96 1.22
N GLY A 53 1.48 -27.52 2.38
CA GLY A 53 0.88 -28.75 2.90
C GLY A 53 1.04 -29.98 2.01
N ALA A 54 1.89 -29.90 0.99
CA ALA A 54 2.17 -31.02 0.12
C ALA A 54 3.19 -31.95 0.76
N GLU A 55 2.87 -33.24 0.79
CA GLU A 55 3.80 -34.27 1.23
C GLU A 55 4.97 -34.41 0.25
N VAL A 56 6.16 -34.50 0.81
CA VAL A 56 7.41 -34.69 0.08
C VAL A 56 7.83 -36.14 0.24
N THR A 57 7.77 -36.88 -0.86
CA THR A 57 8.20 -38.27 -0.95
C THR A 57 9.60 -38.36 -1.57
N ARG A 58 10.20 -39.55 -1.47
CA ARG A 58 11.49 -39.87 -2.13
C ARG A 58 11.43 -39.67 -3.65
N GLN A 59 10.27 -39.89 -4.26
CA GLN A 59 10.07 -39.72 -5.70
C GLN A 59 9.90 -38.24 -6.09
N SER A 60 9.29 -37.42 -5.24
CA SER A 60 9.16 -35.98 -5.48
C SER A 60 10.40 -35.17 -5.09
N TRP A 61 11.37 -35.78 -4.40
CA TRP A 61 12.57 -35.11 -3.92
C TRP A 61 13.55 -34.79 -5.06
N THR A 62 13.70 -33.51 -5.39
CA THR A 62 14.72 -33.03 -6.33
C THR A 62 15.39 -31.77 -5.79
N PHE A 63 16.73 -31.76 -5.74
CA PHE A 63 17.52 -30.62 -5.25
C PHE A 63 17.33 -29.34 -6.09
N SER A 64 16.96 -29.48 -7.35
CA SER A 64 16.64 -28.35 -8.23
C SER A 64 15.30 -27.69 -7.89
N ARG A 65 14.39 -28.39 -7.20
CA ARG A 65 13.03 -27.93 -6.91
C ARG A 65 12.90 -27.20 -5.58
N PHE A 66 13.74 -27.53 -4.59
CA PHE A 66 13.69 -26.92 -3.26
C PHE A 66 14.83 -25.93 -3.05
N ARG A 67 14.48 -24.66 -2.81
CA ARG A 67 15.45 -23.60 -2.52
C ARG A 67 16.20 -23.90 -1.21
N ARG A 68 17.39 -23.30 -1.06
CA ARG A 68 18.11 -23.28 0.22
C ARG A 68 17.20 -22.70 1.30
N PHE A 69 17.23 -23.30 2.49
CA PHE A 69 16.38 -22.97 3.63
C PHE A 69 14.88 -23.23 3.42
N ALA A 70 14.49 -24.10 2.48
CA ALA A 70 13.12 -24.59 2.42
C ALA A 70 12.69 -25.18 3.77
N MET A 71 11.42 -24.95 4.13
CA MET A 71 10.84 -25.29 5.42
C MET A 71 9.99 -26.54 5.31
N PHE A 72 10.30 -27.53 6.15
CA PHE A 72 9.60 -28.81 6.20
C PHE A 72 9.06 -29.10 7.61
N VAL A 73 7.87 -29.68 7.66
CA VAL A 73 7.25 -30.22 8.88
C VAL A 73 7.46 -31.74 8.88
N ILE A 74 7.97 -32.27 9.98
CA ILE A 74 8.24 -33.69 10.19
C ILE A 74 7.17 -34.25 11.11
N LEU A 75 6.45 -35.26 10.62
CA LEU A 75 5.33 -35.89 11.31
C LEU A 75 5.73 -37.30 11.71
N ARG A 76 5.50 -37.64 12.98
CA ARG A 76 5.61 -39.00 13.52
C ARG A 76 4.45 -39.86 12.99
N PRO A 77 4.60 -41.20 13.02
CA PRO A 77 3.48 -42.11 12.76
C PRO A 77 2.27 -41.76 13.63
N GLY A 78 1.10 -41.62 13.01
CA GLY A 78 -0.14 -41.24 13.67
C GLY A 78 -0.34 -39.73 13.89
N GLU A 79 0.65 -38.88 13.55
CA GLU A 79 0.44 -37.43 13.50
C GLU A 79 -0.16 -37.02 12.17
N GLU A 80 -1.14 -36.13 12.22
CA GLU A 80 -1.73 -35.53 11.03
C GLU A 80 -1.04 -34.23 10.68
N TRP A 81 -1.00 -33.93 9.38
CA TRP A 81 -0.54 -32.62 8.94
C TRP A 81 -1.59 -31.61 9.35
N LEU A 82 -1.27 -30.86 10.41
CA LEU A 82 -2.03 -29.69 10.73
C LEU A 82 -1.73 -28.68 9.63
N PRO A 83 -2.78 -28.12 8.98
CA PRO A 83 -2.64 -26.88 8.25
C PRO A 83 -1.74 -26.01 9.07
N THR A 84 -0.74 -25.42 8.44
CA THR A 84 -0.19 -24.20 9.01
C THR A 84 -1.45 -23.40 9.29
N PRO A 85 -1.89 -23.18 10.56
CA PRO A 85 -2.84 -22.10 10.78
C PRO A 85 -2.16 -20.97 10.03
N PRO A 86 -2.82 -20.36 9.03
CA PRO A 86 -2.10 -19.72 7.94
C PRO A 86 -1.01 -18.92 8.59
N MET A 87 0.15 -18.80 7.98
CA MET A 87 1.07 -17.80 8.49
C MET A 87 0.45 -16.37 8.38
N HIS A 88 -0.88 -16.17 8.51
CA HIS A 88 -1.49 -15.47 9.66
C HIS A 88 -0.71 -15.63 10.99
N LEU A 89 0.55 -15.22 10.95
CA LEU A 89 1.09 -14.29 11.91
C LEU A 89 -0.04 -13.32 12.36
N ASN A 90 -0.95 -12.88 11.48
CA ASN A 90 -2.20 -12.16 11.81
C ASN A 90 -3.05 -12.70 12.97
N ALA A 91 -3.27 -14.01 13.14
CA ALA A 91 -4.06 -14.51 14.28
C ALA A 91 -3.31 -14.35 15.61
N GLN A 92 -1.97 -14.39 15.57
CA GLN A 92 -1.09 -14.12 16.72
C GLN A 92 -0.54 -12.68 16.77
N LEU A 93 -0.88 -11.83 15.79
CA LEU A 93 -0.42 -10.45 15.60
C LEU A 93 -1.56 -9.42 15.58
N GLN A 94 -2.80 -9.86 15.74
CA GLN A 94 -3.85 -9.04 16.32
C GLN A 94 -3.93 -9.30 17.82
N ARG A 95 -2.78 -9.39 18.51
CA ARG A 95 -2.78 -9.36 19.98
C ARG A 95 -3.28 -8.00 20.43
N GLY A 96 -4.47 -8.00 21.01
CA GLY A 96 -5.11 -6.80 21.52
C GLY A 96 -6.60 -6.85 21.23
N VAL A 97 -7.37 -6.22 22.10
CA VAL A 97 -8.80 -6.01 21.87
C VAL A 97 -8.94 -5.13 20.63
N ASP A 98 -9.86 -5.48 19.73
CA ASP A 98 -10.21 -4.61 18.61
C ASP A 98 -10.96 -3.38 19.14
N ARG A 99 -10.31 -2.23 19.06
CA ARG A 99 -10.82 -0.90 19.43
C ARG A 99 -10.96 0.02 18.22
N SER A 100 -11.14 -0.54 17.03
CA SER A 100 -11.30 0.24 15.78
C SER A 100 -12.54 1.13 15.70
N HIS A 101 -13.51 0.90 16.58
CA HIS A 101 -14.67 1.76 16.77
C HIS A 101 -14.33 3.07 17.50
N LEU A 102 -13.21 3.10 18.25
CA LEU A 102 -12.66 4.30 18.88
C LEU A 102 -11.76 5.03 17.87
N GLU A 103 -11.86 6.35 17.78
CA GLU A 103 -11.21 7.13 16.74
C GLU A 103 -10.26 8.20 17.29
N SER A 104 -10.53 8.75 18.48
CA SER A 104 -9.73 9.84 19.03
C SER A 104 -8.70 9.40 20.09
N ILE A 105 -7.74 10.27 20.39
CA ILE A 105 -6.73 10.04 21.42
C ILE A 105 -7.32 10.04 22.84
N GLU A 106 -8.42 10.75 23.06
CA GLU A 106 -9.15 10.76 24.31
C GLU A 106 -9.85 9.40 24.57
N GLU A 107 -10.24 8.71 23.50
CA GLU A 107 -10.92 7.41 23.55
C GLU A 107 -9.95 6.22 23.63
N ASP A 108 -8.80 6.29 22.95
CA ASP A 108 -7.85 5.17 22.82
C ASP A 108 -6.39 5.65 22.81
N ASP A 109 -5.96 6.28 23.90
CA ASP A 109 -4.60 6.82 24.10
C ASP A 109 -3.48 5.82 23.79
N GLU A 110 -3.68 4.55 24.16
CA GLU A 110 -2.76 3.44 23.91
C GLU A 110 -2.45 3.28 22.42
N TRP A 111 -3.44 3.48 21.55
CA TRP A 111 -3.26 3.41 20.11
C TRP A 111 -2.31 4.48 19.60
N PHE A 112 -2.24 5.66 20.24
CA PHE A 112 -1.41 6.79 19.80
C PHE A 112 0.02 6.76 20.35
N VAL A 113 0.34 5.85 21.28
CA VAL A 113 1.68 5.77 21.89
C VAL A 113 2.79 5.64 20.83
N GLY A 114 3.72 6.60 20.85
CA GLY A 114 4.86 6.71 19.94
C GLY A 114 4.59 7.48 18.65
N LEU A 115 3.42 8.09 18.49
CA LEU A 115 3.15 9.07 17.44
C LEU A 115 3.52 10.48 17.91
N ALA A 116 3.58 11.42 16.96
CA ALA A 116 3.75 12.83 17.27
C ALA A 116 2.44 13.44 17.79
N ASP A 117 2.55 14.37 18.74
CA ASP A 117 1.42 14.98 19.48
C ASP A 117 0.40 15.72 18.59
N LYS A 118 0.76 16.01 17.34
CA LYS A 118 -0.15 16.63 16.37
C LYS A 118 -1.28 15.70 15.90
N PHE A 119 -1.18 14.39 16.17
CA PHE A 119 -2.17 13.41 15.75
C PHE A 119 -3.18 13.17 16.85
N THR A 120 -4.42 13.58 16.63
CA THR A 120 -5.52 13.42 17.58
C THR A 120 -6.53 12.36 17.14
N LEU A 121 -6.53 11.99 15.85
CA LEU A 121 -7.44 10.99 15.26
C LEU A 121 -6.67 9.89 14.54
N LYS A 122 -7.14 8.63 14.64
CA LYS A 122 -6.50 7.47 13.97
C LYS A 122 -6.49 7.66 12.46
N ASN A 123 -7.61 8.07 11.89
CA ASN A 123 -7.81 8.28 10.46
C ASN A 123 -6.97 9.45 9.93
N GLN A 124 -6.75 10.49 10.74
CA GLN A 124 -5.82 11.58 10.43
C GLN A 124 -4.38 11.04 10.28
N PHE A 125 -3.93 10.18 11.20
CA PHE A 125 -2.62 9.52 11.08
C PHE A 125 -2.54 8.61 9.85
N LEU A 126 -3.56 7.79 9.59
CA LEU A 126 -3.57 6.86 8.45
C LEU A 126 -3.55 7.60 7.11
N SER A 127 -4.38 8.62 6.95
CA SER A 127 -4.36 9.52 5.79
C SER A 127 -2.98 10.18 5.63
N TRP A 128 -2.42 10.71 6.72
CA TRP A 128 -1.07 11.27 6.72
C TRP A 128 0.00 10.25 6.29
N ASN A 129 -0.10 9.00 6.74
CA ASN A 129 0.84 7.93 6.38
C ASN A 129 0.81 7.68 4.86
N SER A 130 -0.39 7.58 4.24
CA SER A 130 -0.50 7.49 2.78
C SER A 130 0.11 8.71 2.09
N THR A 131 -0.28 9.93 2.49
CA THR A 131 0.25 11.16 1.87
C THR A 131 1.77 11.27 1.96
N SER A 132 2.36 10.84 3.07
CA SER A 132 3.80 10.91 3.31
C SER A 132 4.58 9.98 2.39
N ARG A 133 4.05 8.79 2.10
CA ARG A 133 4.62 7.84 1.13
C ARG A 133 4.60 8.42 -0.28
N ILE A 134 3.45 8.96 -0.71
CA ILE A 134 3.29 9.58 -2.04
C ILE A 134 4.18 10.81 -2.21
N ARG A 135 4.29 11.68 -1.18
CA ARG A 135 5.24 12.80 -1.16
C ARG A 135 6.68 12.32 -1.29
N GLY A 136 7.00 11.18 -0.68
CA GLY A 136 8.28 10.50 -0.83
C GLY A 136 8.61 10.20 -2.29
N TYR A 137 7.65 9.75 -3.09
CA TYR A 137 7.88 9.46 -4.50
C TYR A 137 8.23 10.69 -5.33
N LEU A 138 7.56 11.83 -5.08
CA LEU A 138 7.88 13.08 -5.77
C LEU A 138 9.29 13.56 -5.39
N ARG A 139 9.67 13.44 -4.11
CA ARG A 139 11.01 13.77 -3.62
C ARG A 139 12.07 12.87 -4.28
N ASN A 140 11.83 11.57 -4.36
CA ASN A 140 12.74 10.61 -4.99
C ASN A 140 12.91 10.91 -6.49
N LEU A 141 11.82 11.24 -7.21
CA LEU A 141 11.90 11.64 -8.61
C LEU A 141 12.75 12.90 -8.79
N ARG A 142 12.56 13.93 -7.94
CA ARG A 142 13.39 15.14 -7.97
C ARG A 142 14.87 14.83 -7.71
N GLN A 143 15.17 13.93 -6.78
CA GLN A 143 16.55 13.49 -6.52
C GLN A 143 17.15 12.75 -7.72
N ALA A 144 16.37 11.88 -8.38
CA ALA A 144 16.80 11.18 -9.60
C ALA A 144 17.13 12.16 -10.73
N ILE A 145 16.25 13.14 -10.99
CA ILE A 145 16.50 14.22 -11.97
C ILE A 145 17.78 14.98 -11.63
N ASN A 146 17.96 15.37 -10.36
CA ASN A 146 19.15 16.09 -9.93
C ASN A 146 20.44 15.29 -10.12
N LYS A 147 20.37 13.96 -9.95
CA LYS A 147 21.50 13.04 -10.10
C LYS A 147 21.85 12.78 -11.56
N GLN A 148 20.84 12.59 -12.41
CA GLN A 148 21.05 12.18 -13.81
C GLN A 148 21.21 13.37 -14.76
N VAL A 149 20.52 14.48 -14.52
CA VAL A 149 20.56 15.67 -15.37
C VAL A 149 21.54 16.68 -14.77
N ARG A 150 22.76 16.69 -15.31
CA ARG A 150 23.85 17.57 -14.83
C ARG A 150 23.59 19.04 -15.12
N ASP A 151 22.99 19.34 -16.27
CA ASP A 151 22.74 20.72 -16.72
C ASP A 151 21.65 21.41 -15.86
N PRO A 152 21.99 22.44 -15.07
CA PRO A 152 21.01 23.19 -14.27
C PRO A 152 19.93 23.89 -15.10
N PHE A 153 20.26 24.33 -16.33
CA PHE A 153 19.32 24.98 -17.23
C PHE A 153 18.24 24.00 -17.69
N ILE A 154 18.64 22.79 -18.10
CA ILE A 154 17.69 21.73 -18.49
C ILE A 154 16.82 21.33 -17.30
N ARG A 155 17.40 21.16 -16.10
CA ARG A 155 16.62 20.88 -14.87
C ARG A 155 15.55 21.93 -14.64
N LYS A 156 15.89 23.22 -14.75
CA LYS A 156 14.94 24.31 -14.53
C LYS A 156 13.88 24.39 -15.64
N ARG A 157 14.31 24.37 -16.91
CA ARG A 157 13.45 24.64 -18.07
C ARG A 157 12.53 23.48 -18.43
N VAL A 158 13.04 22.24 -18.38
CA VAL A 158 12.27 21.05 -18.75
C VAL A 158 11.55 20.48 -17.54
N PHE A 159 12.28 20.17 -16.47
CA PHE A 159 11.74 19.43 -15.34
C PHE A 159 11.02 20.31 -14.31
N GLY A 160 11.36 21.59 -14.20
CA GLY A 160 10.69 22.54 -13.31
C GLY A 160 9.16 22.59 -13.53
N PRO A 161 8.68 22.86 -14.76
CA PRO A 161 7.26 22.84 -15.07
C PRO A 161 6.59 21.47 -14.85
N LEU A 162 7.25 20.37 -15.21
CA LEU A 162 6.69 19.02 -15.04
C LEU A 162 6.51 18.65 -13.56
N LEU A 163 7.53 18.90 -12.73
CA LEU A 163 7.44 18.70 -11.28
C LEU A 163 6.39 19.61 -10.64
N HIS A 164 6.21 20.83 -11.16
CA HIS A 164 5.14 21.72 -10.73
C HIS A 164 3.76 21.14 -11.06
N LYS A 165 3.53 20.66 -12.29
CA LYS A 165 2.29 19.97 -12.68
C LYS A 165 1.97 18.79 -11.77
N PHE A 166 2.96 17.92 -11.50
CA PHE A 166 2.79 16.83 -10.54
C PHE A 166 2.42 17.31 -9.15
N LYS A 167 3.10 18.35 -8.63
CA LYS A 167 2.80 18.90 -7.30
C LYS A 167 1.41 19.52 -7.22
N VAL A 168 0.95 20.20 -8.26
CA VAL A 168 -0.41 20.77 -8.34
C VAL A 168 -1.44 19.64 -8.35
N LYS A 169 -1.33 18.68 -9.28
CA LYS A 169 -2.27 17.54 -9.37
C LYS A 169 -2.28 16.69 -8.10
N LEU A 170 -1.13 16.49 -7.46
CA LEU A 170 -1.05 15.83 -6.15
C LEU A 170 -1.76 16.62 -5.06
N ARG A 171 -1.68 17.96 -5.04
CA ARG A 171 -2.40 18.79 -4.06
C ARG A 171 -3.91 18.70 -4.27
N GLU A 172 -4.37 18.80 -5.51
CA GLU A 172 -5.78 18.63 -5.88
C GLU A 172 -6.34 17.27 -5.44
N ASN A 173 -5.50 16.22 -5.49
CA ASN A 173 -5.87 14.87 -5.05
C ASN A 173 -5.54 14.57 -3.58
N GLY A 174 -5.22 15.59 -2.76
CA GLY A 174 -4.89 15.40 -1.35
C GLY A 174 -3.71 14.46 -1.09
N TYR A 175 -2.76 14.38 -2.03
CA TYR A 175 -1.65 13.41 -2.07
C TYR A 175 -2.11 11.95 -1.89
N HIS A 176 -3.33 11.65 -2.32
CA HIS A 176 -3.97 10.35 -2.16
C HIS A 176 -3.98 9.84 -0.70
N GLY A 177 -4.12 10.77 0.26
CA GLY A 177 -4.37 10.43 1.67
C GLY A 177 -5.61 9.54 1.83
N CYS A 178 -6.60 9.79 0.95
CA CYS A 178 -7.86 9.08 0.86
C CYS A 178 -7.75 7.55 0.64
N TYR A 179 -6.60 7.03 0.21
CA TYR A 179 -6.37 5.59 0.11
C TYR A 179 -6.33 4.87 1.45
N PHE A 180 -5.87 5.55 2.51
CA PHE A 180 -5.82 5.00 3.87
C PHE A 180 -6.86 5.62 4.81
N ASP A 181 -7.69 6.52 4.28
CA ASP A 181 -8.82 7.10 4.98
C ASP A 181 -9.99 6.13 4.94
N ARG A 182 -10.41 5.60 6.09
CA ARG A 182 -11.47 4.56 6.17
C ARG A 182 -12.86 5.09 5.81
N LEU A 183 -13.06 6.40 5.84
CA LEU A 183 -14.35 7.04 5.53
C LEU A 183 -14.44 7.47 4.07
N SER A 184 -13.37 7.28 3.30
CA SER A 184 -13.29 7.67 1.90
C SER A 184 -13.80 6.55 0.98
N LEU A 185 -14.57 6.91 -0.05
CA LEU A 185 -14.98 5.98 -1.12
C LEU A 185 -13.80 5.42 -1.94
N ARG A 186 -12.62 6.03 -1.81
CA ARG A 186 -11.38 5.61 -2.46
C ARG A 186 -10.45 4.84 -1.51
N ALA A 187 -10.92 4.50 -0.32
CA ALA A 187 -10.17 3.69 0.63
C ALA A 187 -9.76 2.36 0.00
N ILE A 188 -8.55 1.89 0.33
CA ILE A 188 -8.08 0.57 -0.08
C ILE A 188 -8.63 -0.52 0.86
N CYS A 189 -9.00 -0.15 2.09
CA CYS A 189 -9.59 -1.08 3.04
C CYS A 189 -11.06 -1.38 2.71
N ASN A 190 -11.55 -2.50 3.25
CA ASN A 190 -12.99 -2.78 3.29
C ASN A 190 -13.73 -1.89 4.31
N GLU A 191 -15.04 -2.08 4.42
CA GLU A 191 -15.92 -1.34 5.35
C GLU A 191 -15.53 -1.50 6.82
N GLU A 192 -14.91 -2.63 7.18
CA GLU A 192 -14.40 -2.89 8.52
C GLU A 192 -13.05 -2.20 8.80
N GLY A 193 -12.45 -1.52 7.81
CA GLY A 193 -11.14 -0.90 7.92
C GLY A 193 -9.97 -1.88 7.81
N VAL A 194 -10.19 -3.07 7.24
CA VAL A 194 -9.18 -4.08 6.97
C VAL A 194 -8.52 -3.80 5.62
N PHE A 195 -7.21 -3.57 5.64
CA PHE A 195 -6.39 -3.39 4.45
C PHE A 195 -5.89 -4.74 3.95
N PRO A 196 -6.19 -5.12 2.70
CA PRO A 196 -5.64 -6.33 2.11
C PRO A 196 -4.19 -6.13 1.70
N CYS A 197 -3.41 -7.21 1.74
CA CYS A 197 -2.17 -7.28 0.98
C CYS A 197 -2.51 -7.68 -0.45
N GLU A 198 -2.01 -6.92 -1.41
CA GLU A 198 -2.30 -7.18 -2.82
C GLU A 198 -1.33 -8.18 -3.46
N GLY A 199 -0.42 -8.74 -2.68
CA GLY A 199 0.48 -9.80 -3.12
C GLY A 199 1.66 -9.30 -3.94
N LYS A 200 2.44 -10.24 -4.42
CA LYS A 200 3.63 -9.95 -5.23
C LYS A 200 3.24 -9.40 -6.59
N TYR A 201 4.13 -8.64 -7.22
CA TYR A 201 3.84 -7.93 -8.47
C TYR A 201 3.39 -8.82 -9.65
N TYR A 202 3.76 -10.11 -9.66
CA TYR A 202 3.38 -11.08 -10.69
C TYR A 202 2.12 -11.89 -10.33
N LEU A 203 1.53 -11.65 -9.17
CA LEU A 203 0.31 -12.31 -8.73
C LEU A 203 -0.89 -11.37 -8.85
N ALA A 204 -2.06 -11.94 -9.11
CA ALA A 204 -3.30 -11.19 -9.10
C ALA A 204 -3.68 -10.74 -7.68
N MET A 205 -3.38 -11.57 -6.67
CA MET A 205 -3.68 -11.33 -5.26
C MET A 205 -2.60 -11.94 -4.35
N CYS A 206 -2.72 -11.75 -3.03
CA CYS A 206 -1.78 -12.32 -2.07
C CYS A 206 -2.13 -13.78 -1.74
N ASP A 207 -1.25 -14.71 -2.08
CA ASP A 207 -1.46 -16.15 -1.80
C ASP A 207 -1.45 -16.46 -0.29
N GLU A 208 -0.73 -15.67 0.50
CA GLU A 208 -0.56 -15.85 1.95
C GLU A 208 -1.58 -15.06 2.79
N ASP A 209 -2.45 -14.29 2.13
CA ASP A 209 -3.46 -13.42 2.72
C ASP A 209 -3.01 -12.70 4.01
N HIS A 210 -2.39 -11.52 3.84
CA HIS A 210 -1.92 -10.69 4.94
C HIS A 210 -2.86 -9.49 5.20
N PRO A 211 -4.09 -9.66 5.72
CA PRO A 211 -4.92 -8.53 6.10
C PRO A 211 -4.36 -7.83 7.34
N VAL A 212 -4.59 -6.53 7.46
CA VAL A 212 -4.28 -5.77 8.68
C VAL A 212 -5.36 -4.74 8.90
N LYS A 213 -5.78 -4.56 10.17
CA LYS A 213 -6.74 -3.54 10.59
C LYS A 213 -6.02 -2.50 11.45
N PRO A 214 -5.41 -1.45 10.86
CA PRO A 214 -4.49 -0.57 11.57
C PRO A 214 -5.14 0.16 12.73
N ALA A 215 -6.44 0.47 12.62
CA ALA A 215 -7.21 1.16 13.65
C ALA A 215 -7.55 0.28 14.87
N ALA A 216 -7.40 -1.04 14.77
CA ALA A 216 -7.82 -1.98 15.81
C ALA A 216 -7.07 -1.80 17.13
N ASN A 217 -5.74 -1.73 17.08
CA ASN A 217 -4.90 -1.51 18.25
C ASN A 217 -3.49 -1.04 17.82
N ARG A 218 -2.69 -0.60 18.80
CA ARG A 218 -1.31 -0.12 18.57
C ARG A 218 -0.43 -1.14 17.84
N HIS A 219 -0.60 -2.42 18.14
CA HIS A 219 0.21 -3.46 17.53
C HIS A 219 -0.13 -3.62 16.04
N SER A 220 -1.42 -3.66 15.69
CA SER A 220 -1.89 -3.66 14.30
C SER A 220 -1.46 -2.41 13.53
N ARG A 221 -1.45 -1.22 14.16
CA ARG A 221 -0.89 0.00 13.58
C ARG A 221 0.60 -0.17 13.23
N LYS A 222 1.42 -0.68 14.16
CA LYS A 222 2.85 -0.94 13.93
C LYS A 222 3.11 -1.99 12.85
N LEU A 223 2.22 -2.96 12.69
CA LEU A 223 2.31 -3.92 11.59
C LEU A 223 2.01 -3.26 10.25
N PHE A 224 1.01 -2.39 10.20
CA PHE A 224 0.71 -1.62 9.00
C PHE A 224 1.86 -0.69 8.57
N GLU A 225 2.68 -0.22 9.50
CA GLU A 225 3.92 0.51 9.17
C GLU A 225 4.91 -0.35 8.36
N LYS A 226 4.80 -1.69 8.40
CA LYS A 226 5.58 -2.62 7.55
C LYS A 226 4.96 -2.86 6.18
N PHE A 227 3.72 -2.44 5.95
CA PHE A 227 3.15 -2.48 4.61
C PHE A 227 3.77 -1.36 3.79
N GLU A 228 4.07 -1.64 2.54
CA GLU A 228 4.70 -0.71 1.62
C GLU A 228 3.81 -0.50 0.40
N TYR A 229 3.94 0.68 -0.18
CA TYR A 229 3.46 0.93 -1.53
C TYR A 229 4.55 0.47 -2.49
N ASP A 230 4.26 -0.57 -3.25
CA ASP A 230 5.15 -1.21 -4.20
C ASP A 230 4.73 -0.86 -5.64
N HIS A 231 5.64 -0.26 -6.40
CA HIS A 231 5.40 0.05 -7.80
C HIS A 231 5.60 -1.21 -8.65
N GLN A 232 4.56 -1.66 -9.36
CA GLN A 232 4.62 -2.84 -10.24
C GLN A 232 5.74 -2.69 -11.28
N VAL A 233 5.77 -1.57 -12.01
CA VAL A 233 6.96 -1.10 -12.70
C VAL A 233 7.85 -0.35 -11.70
N PRO A 234 9.08 -0.81 -11.41
CA PRO A 234 9.93 -0.21 -10.40
C PRO A 234 10.17 1.30 -10.59
N GLN A 235 10.23 2.03 -9.48
CA GLN A 235 10.37 3.49 -9.51
C GLN A 235 11.61 3.97 -10.28
N CYS A 236 12.73 3.24 -10.23
CA CYS A 236 13.94 3.58 -10.98
C CYS A 236 13.73 3.50 -12.50
N VAL A 237 13.06 2.45 -12.98
CA VAL A 237 12.72 2.28 -14.41
C VAL A 237 11.82 3.42 -14.88
N LEU A 238 10.83 3.79 -14.06
CA LEU A 238 9.96 4.95 -14.34
C LEU A 238 10.74 6.27 -14.37
N GLN A 239 11.68 6.48 -13.44
CA GLN A 239 12.50 7.69 -13.38
C GLN A 239 13.36 7.83 -14.64
N ASP A 240 14.03 6.75 -15.03
CA ASP A 240 14.88 6.73 -16.24
C ASP A 240 14.05 7.01 -17.50
N ALA A 241 12.91 6.32 -17.65
CA ALA A 241 12.00 6.53 -18.77
C ALA A 241 11.44 7.95 -18.81
N PHE A 242 11.01 8.50 -17.66
CA PHE A 242 10.50 9.86 -17.58
C PHE A 242 11.57 10.90 -17.94
N ILE A 243 12.80 10.73 -17.44
CA ILE A 243 13.92 11.65 -17.72
C ILE A 243 14.26 11.61 -19.20
N GLN A 244 14.42 10.41 -19.77
CA GLN A 244 14.73 10.24 -21.20
C GLN A 244 13.62 10.78 -22.10
N ALA A 245 12.36 10.45 -21.82
CA ALA A 245 11.21 10.93 -22.60
C ALA A 245 11.05 12.45 -22.52
N SER A 246 11.31 13.05 -21.35
CA SER A 246 11.23 14.51 -21.17
C SER A 246 12.29 15.27 -21.96
N GLN A 247 13.46 14.66 -22.20
CA GLN A 247 14.56 15.28 -22.94
C GLN A 247 14.46 15.04 -24.45
N ASN A 248 13.87 13.91 -24.87
CA ASN A 248 13.81 13.46 -26.25
C ASN A 248 12.38 13.41 -26.78
N VAL A 249 11.61 14.50 -26.57
CA VAL A 249 10.24 14.59 -27.09
C VAL A 249 10.28 14.62 -28.62
N PRO A 250 9.57 13.71 -29.32
CA PRO A 250 9.52 13.71 -30.78
C PRO A 250 8.98 15.02 -31.35
N ARG A 251 9.47 15.41 -32.53
CA ARG A 251 9.03 16.63 -33.21
C ARG A 251 7.51 16.59 -33.44
N GLY A 252 6.82 17.65 -33.02
CA GLY A 252 5.37 17.78 -33.20
C GLY A 252 4.52 17.10 -32.13
N MET A 253 5.14 16.45 -31.14
CA MET A 253 4.45 15.85 -30.00
C MET A 253 4.72 16.60 -28.70
N VAL A 254 3.95 16.29 -27.66
CA VAL A 254 4.22 16.71 -26.28
C VAL A 254 4.34 15.50 -25.37
N LEU A 255 5.09 15.64 -24.28
CA LEU A 255 5.17 14.62 -23.24
C LEU A 255 3.80 14.43 -22.57
N ASN A 256 3.32 13.20 -22.56
CA ASN A 256 2.14 12.81 -21.79
C ASN A 256 2.52 12.68 -20.30
N TRP A 257 2.64 13.83 -19.63
CA TRP A 257 2.97 13.88 -18.21
C TRP A 257 1.91 13.16 -17.35
N GLU A 258 0.65 13.09 -17.78
CA GLU A 258 -0.42 12.43 -17.03
C GLU A 258 -0.24 10.92 -16.94
N TYR A 259 0.29 10.29 -18.00
CA TYR A 259 0.72 8.90 -17.95
C TYR A 259 1.75 8.69 -16.84
N PHE A 260 2.82 9.49 -16.82
CA PHE A 260 3.85 9.39 -15.78
C PHE A 260 3.29 9.70 -14.38
N TYR A 261 2.39 10.68 -14.25
CA TYR A 261 1.69 10.94 -12.99
C TYR A 261 0.97 9.68 -12.48
N SER A 262 0.20 9.04 -13.35
CA SER A 262 -0.54 7.81 -13.04
C SER A 262 0.40 6.71 -12.56
N MET A 263 1.51 6.49 -13.28
CA MET A 263 2.50 5.46 -12.97
C MET A 263 3.29 5.72 -11.69
N PHE A 264 3.57 6.99 -11.33
CA PHE A 264 4.33 7.32 -10.13
C PHE A 264 3.48 7.38 -8.87
N PHE A 265 2.25 7.86 -8.94
CA PHE A 265 1.53 8.34 -7.75
C PHE A 265 0.18 7.66 -7.51
N THR A 266 -0.28 6.82 -8.43
CA THR A 266 -1.63 6.23 -8.35
C THR A 266 -1.61 4.71 -8.34
N ARG A 267 -2.79 4.15 -8.06
CA ARG A 267 -3.06 2.72 -8.01
C ARG A 267 -2.92 2.02 -9.36
N ALA A 268 -2.80 2.77 -10.46
CA ALA A 268 -2.50 2.21 -11.78
C ALA A 268 -1.18 1.41 -11.78
N ASN A 269 -0.23 1.79 -10.93
CA ASN A 269 1.05 1.09 -10.81
C ASN A 269 1.50 0.87 -9.36
N VAL A 270 0.87 1.50 -8.36
CA VAL A 270 1.20 1.31 -6.94
C VAL A 270 0.26 0.31 -6.29
N ARG A 271 0.82 -0.78 -5.74
CA ARG A 271 0.13 -1.79 -4.93
C ARG A 271 0.48 -1.67 -3.45
N LEU A 272 -0.43 -2.01 -2.55
CA LEU A 272 -0.22 -2.08 -1.11
C LEU A 272 0.15 -3.53 -0.77
N VAL A 273 1.37 -3.73 -0.28
CA VAL A 273 1.89 -5.08 -0.04
C VAL A 273 2.52 -5.15 1.34
N ASN A 274 2.53 -6.33 1.96
CA ASN A 274 3.35 -6.56 3.13
C ASN A 274 4.83 -6.47 2.73
N GLY A 275 5.56 -5.50 3.28
CA GLY A 275 6.94 -5.20 2.91
C GLY A 275 7.95 -6.30 3.29
N ILE A 276 7.58 -7.23 4.17
CA ILE A 276 8.44 -8.33 4.61
C ILE A 276 8.29 -9.55 3.69
N PHE A 277 7.04 -9.90 3.35
CA PHE A 277 6.73 -11.16 2.67
C PHE A 277 6.41 -11.01 1.18
N CYS A 278 5.81 -9.88 0.78
CA CYS A 278 5.25 -9.70 -0.55
C CYS A 278 5.96 -8.63 -1.39
N HIS A 279 6.84 -7.82 -0.79
CA HIS A 279 7.67 -6.89 -1.53
C HIS A 279 8.98 -7.55 -1.98
N GLU A 280 9.01 -7.98 -3.25
CA GLU A 280 10.23 -8.51 -3.86
C GLU A 280 11.12 -7.38 -4.41
N LYS A 281 12.26 -7.16 -3.75
CA LYS A 281 13.29 -6.21 -4.20
C LYS A 281 14.13 -6.86 -5.30
N GLY A 282 14.07 -6.32 -6.52
CA GLY A 282 14.87 -6.82 -7.64
C GLY A 282 14.35 -6.35 -9.00
N ALA A 283 15.02 -6.80 -10.07
CA ALA A 283 14.58 -6.55 -11.44
C ALA A 283 13.24 -7.26 -11.71
N ARG A 284 12.30 -6.55 -12.34
CA ARG A 284 10.96 -7.04 -12.70
C ARG A 284 10.84 -7.12 -14.23
N PRO A 285 11.41 -8.15 -14.88
CA PRO A 285 11.56 -8.20 -16.34
C PRO A 285 10.23 -8.33 -17.09
N THR A 286 9.14 -8.72 -16.41
CA THR A 286 7.85 -9.04 -17.04
C THR A 286 6.94 -7.83 -17.26
N ILE A 287 7.13 -6.72 -16.56
CA ILE A 287 6.26 -5.54 -16.68
C ILE A 287 7.03 -4.44 -17.40
N LYS A 288 6.68 -4.21 -18.67
CA LYS A 288 7.24 -3.14 -19.49
C LYS A 288 6.37 -1.89 -19.42
N LEU A 289 6.99 -0.75 -19.66
CA LEU A 289 6.27 0.49 -19.84
C LEU A 289 5.59 0.52 -21.20
N ASP A 290 4.41 1.14 -21.26
CA ASP A 290 3.77 1.43 -22.54
C ASP A 290 4.40 2.69 -23.14
N GLU A 291 5.48 2.50 -23.90
CA GLU A 291 6.22 3.58 -24.55
C GLU A 291 5.34 4.37 -25.55
N LYS A 292 4.28 3.76 -26.08
CA LYS A 292 3.33 4.46 -26.97
C LYS A 292 2.55 5.55 -26.23
N SER A 293 2.36 5.39 -24.93
CA SER A 293 1.66 6.35 -24.07
C SER A 293 2.56 7.49 -23.58
N PHE A 294 3.85 7.51 -23.88
CA PHE A 294 4.78 8.55 -23.39
C PHE A 294 4.52 9.92 -24.00
N PHE A 295 3.97 9.95 -25.22
CA PHE A 295 3.77 11.16 -25.99
C PHE A 295 2.33 11.24 -26.49
N THR A 296 1.84 12.45 -26.67
CA THR A 296 0.52 12.72 -27.25
C THR A 296 0.65 13.83 -28.30
N ASP A 297 -0.22 13.75 -29.30
CA ASP A 297 -0.42 14.75 -30.34
C ASP A 297 -1.12 16.01 -29.84
N ARG A 298 -1.63 16.00 -28.59
CA ARG A 298 -2.30 17.14 -27.99
C ARG A 298 -1.40 18.38 -28.09
N LYS A 299 -1.72 19.25 -29.05
CA LYS A 299 -1.65 20.69 -28.86
C LYS A 299 -2.50 20.97 -27.63
N LEU A 300 -1.92 20.85 -26.44
CA LEU A 300 -2.63 21.20 -25.21
C LEU A 300 -3.01 22.68 -25.36
N GLU A 301 -4.32 22.86 -25.47
CA GLU A 301 -5.02 24.13 -25.49
C GLU A 301 -4.37 25.09 -24.49
N VAL A 302 -4.14 26.32 -24.93
CA VAL A 302 -4.12 27.45 -24.01
C VAL A 302 -5.45 27.38 -23.29
N PHE A 303 -5.46 27.05 -21.99
CA PHE A 303 -6.67 27.00 -21.19
C PHE A 303 -7.46 28.32 -21.38
N PRO A 304 -8.69 28.32 -21.95
CA PRO A 304 -9.73 29.04 -21.25
C PRO A 304 -10.06 28.23 -20.00
N GLU A 305 -10.20 28.90 -18.86
CA GLU A 305 -10.74 28.30 -17.64
C GLU A 305 -12.04 27.53 -17.97
N SER A 306 -11.97 26.20 -18.00
CA SER A 306 -13.17 25.38 -18.07
C SER A 306 -13.82 25.38 -16.69
N GLN A 307 -14.69 26.37 -16.48
CA GLN A 307 -15.73 26.33 -15.46
C GLN A 307 -16.46 24.97 -15.56
N PRO A 308 -16.75 24.30 -14.43
CA PRO A 308 -17.60 23.11 -14.47
C PRO A 308 -18.95 23.46 -15.11
N SER A 309 -19.53 22.54 -15.90
CA SER A 309 -20.83 22.80 -16.52
C SER A 309 -21.87 23.04 -15.42
N PRO A 310 -22.79 24.02 -15.57
CA PRO A 310 -23.81 24.32 -14.57
C PRO A 310 -24.63 23.09 -14.12
N SER A 311 -24.81 22.12 -15.02
CA SER A 311 -25.47 20.85 -14.75
C SER A 311 -24.73 19.97 -13.74
N MET A 312 -23.40 19.86 -13.81
CA MET A 312 -22.61 19.06 -12.87
C MET A 312 -22.55 19.71 -11.48
N VAL A 313 -22.56 21.04 -11.42
CA VAL A 313 -22.56 21.79 -10.15
C VAL A 313 -23.90 21.62 -9.42
N LEU A 314 -25.01 21.60 -10.17
CA LEU A 314 -26.35 21.33 -9.63
C LEU A 314 -26.52 19.89 -9.14
N GLU A 315 -25.99 18.90 -9.85
CA GLU A 315 -26.07 17.49 -9.40
C GLU A 315 -25.24 17.23 -8.13
N LEU A 316 -24.06 17.83 -8.02
CA LEU A 316 -23.21 17.71 -6.83
C LEU A 316 -23.80 18.47 -5.62
N SER A 317 -24.47 19.61 -5.83
CA SER A 317 -25.09 20.37 -4.74
C SER A 317 -26.34 19.66 -4.19
N GLU A 318 -27.16 19.06 -5.04
CA GLU A 318 -28.34 18.29 -4.61
C GLU A 318 -27.97 17.02 -3.84
N GLU A 319 -26.92 16.30 -4.26
CA GLU A 319 -26.44 15.10 -3.55
C GLU A 319 -25.87 15.46 -2.16
N ILE A 320 -25.13 16.58 -2.05
CA ILE A 320 -24.60 17.09 -0.78
C ILE A 320 -25.73 17.58 0.14
N ILE A 321 -26.71 18.32 -0.40
CA ILE A 321 -27.90 18.77 0.35
C ILE A 321 -28.71 17.56 0.84
N ARG A 322 -28.85 16.51 0.02
CA ARG A 322 -29.52 15.27 0.40
C ARG A 322 -28.81 14.54 1.53
N VAL A 323 -27.48 14.43 1.48
CA VAL A 323 -26.67 13.83 2.56
C VAL A 323 -26.76 14.66 3.84
N ALA A 324 -26.70 15.99 3.74
CA ALA A 324 -26.86 16.88 4.89
C ALA A 324 -28.25 16.77 5.53
N ARG A 325 -29.32 16.70 4.73
CA ARG A 325 -30.70 16.49 5.23
C ARG A 325 -30.90 15.12 5.88
N ALA A 326 -30.23 14.07 5.37
CA ALA A 326 -30.30 12.73 5.94
C ALA A 326 -29.53 12.60 7.27
N ALA A 327 -28.50 13.42 7.49
CA ALA A 327 -27.71 13.43 8.72
C ALA A 327 -28.31 14.29 9.86
N LEU A 328 -29.31 15.13 9.56
CA LEU A 328 -29.94 16.06 10.50
C LEU A 328 -30.94 15.46 11.54
N PRO A 329 -31.51 14.25 11.41
CA PRO A 329 -32.41 13.73 12.44
C PRO A 329 -31.75 13.36 13.77
N SER A 330 -30.42 13.22 13.84
CA SER A 330 -29.73 12.77 15.07
C SER A 330 -29.11 13.88 15.93
N LEU A 331 -29.30 15.14 15.56
CA LEU A 331 -28.81 16.32 16.32
C LEU A 331 -29.95 17.20 16.86
N ALA A 332 -31.21 16.80 16.66
CA ALA A 332 -32.40 17.64 16.84
C ALA A 332 -33.27 17.21 18.03
N GLU A 333 -32.71 16.64 19.11
CA GLU A 333 -33.45 16.42 20.35
C GLU A 333 -33.22 17.47 21.46
N GLU A 334 -32.33 18.46 21.29
CA GLU A 334 -32.06 19.38 22.42
C GLU A 334 -32.07 20.88 22.17
N LYS A 335 -32.16 21.39 20.93
CA LYS A 335 -31.97 22.83 20.71
C LYS A 335 -32.98 23.47 19.76
N GLY A 336 -33.66 24.49 20.29
CA GLY A 336 -34.89 25.09 19.77
C GLY A 336 -34.78 25.83 18.43
N GLN A 337 -35.95 26.14 17.88
CA GLN A 337 -36.21 26.60 16.52
C GLN A 337 -35.43 27.86 16.07
N LYS A 338 -34.97 28.70 17.00
CA LYS A 338 -34.09 29.85 16.71
C LYS A 338 -32.63 29.48 16.42
N GLU A 339 -32.09 28.45 17.07
CA GLU A 339 -30.75 27.92 16.75
C GLU A 339 -30.77 27.19 15.41
N ARG A 340 -31.89 26.57 15.05
CA ARG A 340 -32.12 25.92 13.74
C ARG A 340 -32.00 26.91 12.57
N GLU A 341 -32.63 28.07 12.67
CA GLU A 341 -32.52 29.12 11.63
C GLU A 341 -31.12 29.73 11.59
N SER A 342 -30.46 29.89 12.74
CA SER A 342 -29.10 30.44 12.80
C SER A 342 -28.03 29.47 12.25
N LEU A 343 -28.17 28.16 12.48
CA LEU A 343 -27.30 27.11 11.92
C LEU A 343 -27.50 26.91 10.42
N LEU A 344 -28.74 27.00 9.94
CA LEU A 344 -29.05 26.97 8.51
C LEU A 344 -28.47 28.19 7.79
N LYS A 345 -28.53 29.37 8.41
CA LYS A 345 -27.94 30.60 7.85
C LYS A 345 -26.41 30.57 7.88
N PHE A 346 -25.83 30.07 8.98
CA PHE A 346 -24.37 29.92 9.13
C PHE A 346 -23.79 28.91 8.13
N ASN A 347 -24.44 27.76 7.92
CA ASN A 347 -23.99 26.79 6.92
C ASN A 347 -24.19 27.27 5.49
N ALA A 348 -25.27 27.99 5.19
CA ALA A 348 -25.49 28.56 3.86
C ALA A 348 -24.48 29.67 3.52
N GLU A 349 -24.18 30.57 4.47
CA GLU A 349 -23.17 31.61 4.29
C GLU A 349 -21.74 31.03 4.25
N THR A 350 -21.44 30.00 5.05
CA THR A 350 -20.12 29.33 5.02
C THR A 350 -19.90 28.52 3.74
N ILE A 351 -20.95 27.87 3.21
CA ILE A 351 -20.89 27.16 1.93
C ILE A 351 -20.77 28.16 0.77
N TYR A 352 -21.53 29.25 0.80
CA TYR A 352 -21.46 30.32 -0.21
C TYR A 352 -20.12 31.07 -0.20
N GLU A 353 -19.53 31.33 0.99
CA GLU A 353 -18.19 31.90 1.09
C GLU A 353 -17.07 30.92 0.70
N ALA A 354 -17.25 29.61 0.94
CA ALA A 354 -16.32 28.58 0.47
C ALA A 354 -16.37 28.38 -1.05
N GLU A 355 -17.54 28.58 -1.68
CA GLU A 355 -17.74 28.47 -3.13
C GLU A 355 -17.27 29.72 -3.90
N ILE A 356 -17.37 30.93 -3.33
CA ILE A 356 -16.92 32.18 -3.98
C ILE A 356 -15.42 32.47 -3.79
N ASN A 357 -14.81 32.04 -2.68
CA ASN A 357 -13.41 32.39 -2.37
C ASN A 357 -12.35 31.36 -2.83
N ALA A 358 -12.77 30.26 -3.44
CA ALA A 358 -11.86 29.28 -4.04
C ALA A 358 -11.71 29.51 -5.56
N PRO A 359 -11.28 30.69 -6.06
CA PRO A 359 -9.86 31.06 -6.03
C PRO A 359 -9.60 32.60 -6.10
N LYS A 360 -9.44 33.29 -4.97
CA LYS A 360 -8.96 34.70 -4.96
C LYS A 360 -8.00 35.03 -3.82
N LEU A 361 -6.89 34.30 -3.70
CA LEU A 361 -5.74 34.74 -2.92
C LEU A 361 -4.46 34.31 -3.63
N TYR A 362 -3.92 35.17 -4.51
CA TYR A 362 -2.50 35.50 -4.68
C TYR A 362 -2.33 36.50 -5.84
N PHE A 363 -2.60 37.79 -5.60
CA PHE A 363 -1.93 38.91 -6.27
C PHE A 363 -2.08 40.19 -5.43
N PHE A 364 -1.11 40.42 -4.55
CA PHE A 364 -0.60 41.73 -4.14
C PHE A 364 0.91 41.47 -3.95
N GLY A 365 1.84 41.99 -4.75
CA GLY A 365 1.88 43.35 -5.26
C GLY A 365 2.47 44.27 -4.20
N PHE A 366 3.74 44.07 -3.85
CA PHE A 366 4.57 45.13 -3.26
C PHE A 366 5.79 45.36 -4.14
N ARG A 367 6.08 46.66 -4.27
CA ARG A 367 6.99 47.34 -5.18
C ARG A 367 8.43 46.84 -5.15
#